data_AF-A0A9D1Z6W5-F1
#
_entry.id   AF-A0A9D1Z6W5-F1
#
_cell.length_a   1.000
_cell.length_b   1.000
_cell.length_c   1.000
_cell.angle_alpha   90.00
_cell.angle_beta   90.00
_cell.angle_gamma   90.00
#
_symmetry.space_group_name_H-M   'P 1'
#
loop_
_entity.id
_entity.type
_entity.pdbx_description
1 polymer ?
#
loop_
_entity_poly.entity_id
_entity_poly.type
_entity_poly.pdbx_seq_one_letter_code
_entity_poly.pdbx_strand_id
1 'polypeptide(L)'
;MQKIATKRLCRAGVIAALYVALTYAFGALAYNGFLQIRPAEALCILPLFFPEAVPALYIGCMLSNLASPFLVYDVFIGSLATLAAALCTYFAGRLLKKSALKFAVGGFFPVLFNALVIPVVIVFLCGDLSYGTQAATYWTYAGSLAATEAVWVYALGAPLFFFVNNMRAKNVSFFSDYPRQKPQKQNAADDNMKF
;
A
#
# COMPACT_ATOMS: atom_id res chain seq x y z
N MET A 1 -2.29 -16.92 -22.81
CA MET A 1 -2.87 -16.46 -21.52
C MET A 1 -1.98 -16.74 -20.31
N GLN A 2 -1.27 -17.89 -20.22
CA GLN A 2 -0.49 -18.24 -19.02
C GLN A 2 0.64 -17.26 -18.63
N LYS A 3 1.36 -16.66 -19.59
CA LYS A 3 2.48 -15.73 -19.29
C LYS A 3 2.09 -14.50 -18.47
N ILE A 4 0.86 -13.98 -18.66
CA ILE A 4 0.37 -12.81 -17.90
C ILE A 4 0.01 -13.23 -16.47
N ALA A 5 -0.63 -14.39 -16.29
CA ALA A 5 -0.99 -14.90 -14.98
C ALA A 5 0.25 -15.18 -14.12
N THR A 6 1.27 -15.85 -14.66
CA THR A 6 2.54 -16.12 -13.95
C THR A 6 3.24 -14.85 -13.52
N LYS A 7 3.29 -13.84 -14.41
CA LYS A 7 3.89 -12.55 -14.10
C LYS A 7 3.16 -11.83 -12.96
N ARG A 8 1.82 -11.82 -12.98
CA ARG A 8 1.01 -11.22 -11.92
C ARG A 8 1.20 -11.93 -10.58
N LEU A 9 1.28 -13.26 -10.60
CA LEU A 9 1.54 -14.05 -9.41
C LEU A 9 2.92 -13.74 -8.81
N CYS A 10 3.96 -13.63 -9.66
CA CYS A 10 5.29 -13.23 -9.22
C CYS A 10 5.29 -11.81 -8.63
N ARG A 11 4.63 -10.85 -9.28
CA ARG A 11 4.49 -9.48 -8.76
C ARG A 11 3.76 -9.46 -7.41
N ALA A 12 2.69 -10.24 -7.26
CA ALA A 12 1.99 -10.39 -5.99
C ALA A 12 2.90 -10.94 -4.88
N GLY A 13 3.67 -12.00 -5.19
CA GLY A 13 4.62 -12.59 -4.24
C GLY A 13 5.70 -11.59 -3.80
N VAL A 14 6.24 -10.80 -4.73
CA VAL A 14 7.24 -9.76 -4.41
C VAL A 14 6.63 -8.67 -3.52
N ILE A 15 5.40 -8.22 -3.79
CA ILE A 15 4.72 -7.20 -2.97
C ILE A 15 4.51 -7.72 -1.55
N ALA A 16 4.00 -8.95 -1.40
CA ALA A 16 3.79 -9.57 -0.09
C ALA A 16 5.11 -9.74 0.68
N ALA A 17 6.16 -10.21 0.00
CA ALA A 17 7.48 -10.38 0.60
C ALA A 17 8.09 -9.04 1.04
N LEU A 18 7.95 -7.97 0.23
CA LEU A 18 8.41 -6.63 0.60
C LEU A 18 7.64 -6.09 1.80
N TYR A 19 6.33 -6.30 1.86
CA TYR A 19 5.52 -5.88 3.00
C TYR A 19 6.00 -6.56 4.30
N VAL A 20 6.22 -7.89 4.27
CA VAL A 20 6.74 -8.65 5.42
C VAL A 20 8.15 -8.20 5.77
N ALA A 21 9.06 -8.12 4.80
CA ALA A 21 10.46 -7.76 5.03
C ALA A 21 10.58 -6.36 5.64
N LEU A 22 9.83 -5.38 5.13
CA LEU A 22 9.79 -4.04 5.71
C LEU A 22 9.25 -4.10 7.13
N THR A 23 8.13 -4.77 7.37
CA THR A 23 7.54 -4.80 8.72
C THR A 23 8.47 -5.47 9.74
N TYR A 24 9.08 -6.59 9.38
CA TYR A 24 10.00 -7.32 10.27
C TYR A 24 11.33 -6.58 10.49
N ALA A 25 11.83 -5.85 9.49
CA ALA A 25 13.07 -5.08 9.62
C ALA A 25 12.96 -3.97 10.67
N PHE A 26 11.77 -3.38 10.86
CA PHE A 26 11.52 -2.38 11.92
C PHE A 26 11.09 -3.01 13.25
N GLY A 27 10.61 -4.26 13.24
CA GLY A 27 10.38 -5.07 14.44
C GLY A 27 9.60 -4.34 15.53
N ALA A 28 10.17 -4.20 16.71
CA ALA A 28 9.51 -3.54 17.85
C ALA A 28 9.07 -2.09 17.55
N LEU A 29 9.74 -1.35 16.66
CA LEU A 29 9.35 0.02 16.29
C LEU A 29 8.09 0.08 15.42
N ALA A 30 7.71 -1.04 14.78
CA ALA A 30 6.49 -1.14 13.99
C ALA A 30 5.23 -1.42 14.83
N TYR A 31 5.41 -1.98 16.04
CA TYR A 31 4.32 -2.44 16.91
C TYR A 31 4.21 -1.68 18.23
N ASN A 32 5.33 -1.16 18.75
CA ASN A 32 5.39 -0.59 20.09
C ASN A 32 5.62 0.93 20.08
N GLY A 33 4.89 1.63 20.95
CA GLY A 33 5.05 3.05 21.20
C GLY A 33 3.93 3.91 20.61
N PHE A 34 3.91 5.18 21.04
CA PHE A 34 2.96 6.18 20.56
C PHE A 34 3.18 6.52 19.07
N LEU A 35 4.41 6.40 18.57
CA LEU A 35 4.77 6.63 17.17
C LEU A 35 5.13 5.30 16.51
N GLN A 36 4.18 4.68 15.80
CA GLN A 36 4.43 3.42 15.09
C GLN A 36 5.07 3.69 13.73
N ILE A 37 6.19 3.01 13.46
CA ILE A 37 6.95 3.12 12.22
C ILE A 37 6.56 1.98 11.28
N ARG A 38 5.78 2.27 10.24
CA ARG A 38 5.27 1.26 9.29
C ARG A 38 5.55 1.63 7.83
N PRO A 39 6.80 1.52 7.36
CA PRO A 39 7.14 1.84 5.97
C PRO A 39 6.46 0.92 4.96
N ALA A 40 6.03 -0.28 5.39
CA ALA A 40 5.29 -1.24 4.56
C ALA A 40 3.97 -0.67 4.01
N GLU A 41 3.36 0.29 4.71
CA GLU A 41 2.09 0.93 4.33
C GLU A 41 2.24 1.80 3.08
N ALA A 42 3.46 2.20 2.72
CA ALA A 42 3.74 2.82 1.44
C ALA A 42 3.35 1.92 0.25
N LEU A 43 3.38 0.59 0.43
CA LEU A 43 2.98 -0.37 -0.61
C LEU A 43 1.46 -0.38 -0.85
N CYS A 44 0.67 0.19 0.05
CA CYS A 44 -0.78 0.28 -0.05
C CYS A 44 -1.25 1.19 -1.21
N ILE A 45 -0.34 1.91 -1.87
CA ILE A 45 -0.62 2.66 -3.11
C ILE A 45 -0.53 1.79 -4.38
N LEU A 46 0.05 0.60 -4.32
CA LEU A 46 0.19 -0.31 -5.46
C LEU A 46 -1.13 -0.85 -6.05
N PRO A 47 -2.23 -1.04 -5.28
CA PRO A 47 -3.55 -1.36 -5.82
C PRO A 47 -4.08 -0.33 -6.83
N LEU A 48 -3.59 0.92 -6.81
CA LEU A 48 -3.91 1.90 -7.87
C LEU A 48 -3.45 1.45 -9.26
N PHE A 49 -2.42 0.59 -9.30
CA PHE A 49 -1.80 0.14 -10.54
C PHE A 49 -2.09 -1.33 -10.84
N PHE A 50 -2.05 -2.19 -9.82
CA PHE A 50 -2.01 -3.64 -9.99
C PHE A 50 -3.17 -4.29 -9.23
N PRO A 51 -4.10 -4.99 -9.92
CA PRO A 51 -5.20 -5.67 -9.23
C PRO A 51 -4.72 -6.75 -8.26
N GLU A 52 -3.60 -7.41 -8.56
CA GLU A 52 -3.03 -8.43 -7.67
C GLU A 52 -2.36 -7.87 -6.40
N ALA A 53 -2.15 -6.54 -6.32
CA ALA A 53 -1.61 -5.95 -5.11
C ALA A 53 -2.61 -6.06 -3.95
N VAL A 54 -3.92 -6.12 -4.23
CA VAL A 54 -4.96 -6.28 -3.21
C VAL A 54 -4.77 -7.58 -2.40
N PRO A 55 -4.79 -8.78 -3.01
CA PRO A 55 -4.52 -10.01 -2.27
C PRO A 55 -3.09 -10.10 -1.75
N ALA A 56 -2.11 -9.48 -2.42
CA ALA A 56 -0.72 -9.47 -1.94
C ALA A 56 -0.55 -8.70 -0.63
N LEU A 57 -1.17 -7.53 -0.50
CA LEU A 57 -1.13 -6.72 0.73
C LEU A 57 -1.87 -7.41 1.87
N TYR A 58 -3.01 -8.05 1.59
CA TYR A 58 -3.73 -8.84 2.58
C TYR A 58 -2.86 -9.97 3.15
N ILE A 59 -2.25 -10.78 2.28
CA ILE A 59 -1.36 -11.87 2.70
C ILE A 59 -0.11 -11.33 3.39
N GLY A 60 0.48 -10.26 2.86
CA GLY A 60 1.66 -9.60 3.46
C GLY A 60 1.37 -9.08 4.87
N CYS A 61 0.23 -8.43 5.08
CA CYS A 61 -0.23 -7.95 6.38
C CYS A 61 -0.49 -9.10 7.35
N MET A 62 -1.21 -10.13 6.91
CA MET A 62 -1.50 -11.32 7.70
C MET A 62 -0.21 -12.01 8.18
N LEU A 63 0.76 -12.20 7.28
CA LEU A 63 2.06 -12.78 7.62
C LEU A 63 2.88 -11.87 8.53
N SER A 64 2.82 -10.55 8.31
CA SER A 64 3.53 -9.59 9.14
C SER A 64 3.02 -9.61 10.58
N ASN A 65 1.70 -9.72 10.74
CA ASN A 65 1.04 -9.70 12.04
C ASN A 65 1.26 -10.97 12.86
N LEU A 66 1.88 -12.01 12.31
CA LEU A 66 2.37 -13.15 13.10
C LEU A 66 3.46 -12.76 14.11
N ALA A 67 4.20 -11.68 13.84
CA ALA A 67 5.16 -11.10 14.78
C ALA A 67 4.53 -10.04 15.71
N SER A 68 3.24 -9.71 15.54
CA SER A 68 2.57 -8.73 16.39
C SER A 68 2.34 -9.28 17.80
N PRO A 69 2.52 -8.47 18.86
CA PRO A 69 2.16 -8.85 20.23
C PRO A 69 0.65 -9.14 20.40
N PHE A 70 -0.21 -8.62 19.52
CA PHE A 70 -1.67 -8.81 19.56
C PHE A 70 -2.16 -9.92 18.61
N LEU A 71 -1.21 -10.70 18.07
CA LEU A 71 -1.27 -11.86 17.18
C LEU A 71 -2.65 -12.25 16.65
N VAL A 72 -3.57 -12.76 17.48
CA VAL A 72 -4.89 -13.22 17.02
C VAL A 72 -5.70 -12.07 16.40
N TYR A 73 -5.77 -10.92 17.06
CA TYR A 73 -6.59 -9.81 16.59
C TYR A 73 -5.96 -9.10 15.39
N ASP A 74 -4.65 -8.88 15.40
CA ASP A 74 -3.97 -8.21 14.29
C ASP A 74 -3.95 -9.05 13.02
N VAL A 75 -3.79 -10.38 13.13
CA VAL A 75 -3.78 -11.29 11.97
C VAL A 75 -5.13 -11.30 11.27
N PHE A 76 -6.25 -11.23 11.98
CA PHE A 76 -7.58 -11.23 11.37
C PHE A 76 -8.12 -9.81 11.12
N ILE A 77 -8.22 -8.99 12.16
CA ILE A 77 -8.85 -7.66 12.07
C ILE A 77 -7.95 -6.69 11.30
N GLY A 78 -6.64 -6.69 11.57
CA GLY A 78 -5.68 -5.82 10.88
C GLY A 78 -5.54 -6.16 9.39
N SER A 79 -5.49 -7.44 9.05
CA SER A 79 -5.43 -7.87 7.64
C SER A 79 -6.74 -7.57 6.90
N LEU A 80 -7.90 -7.75 7.53
CA LEU A 80 -9.20 -7.38 6.95
C LEU A 80 -9.32 -5.86 6.72
N ALA A 81 -8.83 -5.05 7.65
CA ALA A 81 -8.76 -3.59 7.48
C ALA A 81 -7.90 -3.22 6.27
N THR A 82 -6.73 -3.83 6.14
CA THR A 82 -5.82 -3.64 5.00
C THR A 82 -6.47 -4.09 3.69
N LEU A 83 -7.19 -5.21 3.69
CA LEU A 83 -7.91 -5.69 2.51
C LEU A 83 -9.01 -4.71 2.08
N ALA A 84 -9.81 -4.22 3.02
CA ALA A 84 -10.84 -3.22 2.75
C ALA A 84 -10.23 -1.93 2.18
N ALA A 85 -9.16 -1.43 2.79
CA ALA A 85 -8.43 -0.27 2.31
C ALA A 85 -7.86 -0.48 0.90
N ALA A 86 -7.28 -1.65 0.62
CA ALA A 86 -6.71 -1.98 -0.69
C ALA A 86 -7.80 -2.08 -1.77
N LEU A 87 -8.98 -2.61 -1.44
CA LEU A 87 -10.14 -2.63 -2.34
C LEU A 87 -10.62 -1.21 -2.66
N CYS A 88 -10.82 -0.38 -1.65
CA CYS A 88 -11.22 1.02 -1.84
C CYS A 88 -10.19 1.79 -2.70
N THR A 89 -8.91 1.58 -2.43
CA THR A 89 -7.80 2.15 -3.20
C THR A 89 -7.83 1.71 -4.66
N TYR A 90 -8.03 0.41 -4.91
CA TYR A 90 -8.16 -0.14 -6.25
C TYR A 90 -9.35 0.48 -7.02
N PHE A 91 -10.52 0.58 -6.39
CA PHE A 91 -11.70 1.19 -7.01
C PHE A 91 -11.52 2.69 -7.25
N ALA A 92 -10.88 3.41 -6.33
CA ALA A 92 -10.54 4.82 -6.53
C ALA A 92 -9.61 5.03 -7.73
N GLY A 93 -8.62 4.14 -7.92
CA GLY A 93 -7.74 4.16 -9.09
C GLY A 93 -8.47 3.97 -10.43
N ARG A 94 -9.60 3.24 -10.42
CA ARG A 94 -10.47 2.99 -11.58
C ARG A 94 -11.44 4.14 -11.86
N LEU A 95 -11.99 4.75 -10.81
CA LEU A 95 -13.01 5.79 -10.92
C LEU A 95 -12.40 7.16 -11.27
N LEU A 96 -11.24 7.47 -10.68
CA LEU A 96 -10.59 8.76 -10.86
C LEU A 96 -9.78 8.79 -12.15
N LYS A 97 -9.71 9.94 -12.83
CA LYS A 97 -8.90 10.12 -14.05
C LYS A 97 -7.62 10.92 -13.80
N LYS A 98 -7.66 11.90 -12.89
CA LYS A 98 -6.53 12.79 -12.58
C LYS A 98 -5.49 12.08 -11.71
N SER A 99 -4.21 12.12 -12.13
CA SER A 99 -3.11 11.41 -11.46
C SER A 99 -2.90 11.84 -10.00
N ALA A 100 -2.89 13.14 -9.73
CA ALA A 100 -2.74 13.66 -8.37
C ALA A 100 -3.89 13.26 -7.44
N LEU A 101 -5.13 13.27 -7.95
CA LEU A 101 -6.31 12.88 -7.18
C LEU A 101 -6.33 11.36 -6.91
N LYS A 102 -5.86 10.54 -7.86
CA LYS A 102 -5.69 9.10 -7.66
C LYS A 102 -4.74 8.80 -6.51
N PHE A 103 -3.60 9.48 -6.47
CA PHE A 103 -2.62 9.30 -5.41
C PHE A 103 -3.17 9.77 -4.05
N ALA A 104 -3.75 10.97 -3.99
CA ALA A 104 -4.30 11.52 -2.76
C ALA A 104 -5.44 10.64 -2.19
N VAL A 105 -6.42 10.28 -3.01
CA VAL A 105 -7.56 9.46 -2.56
C VAL A 105 -7.14 8.02 -2.30
N GLY A 106 -6.21 7.48 -3.09
CA GLY A 106 -5.67 6.14 -2.89
C GLY A 106 -4.89 5.99 -1.59
N GLY A 107 -4.10 7.00 -1.21
CA GLY A 107 -3.39 7.01 0.08
C GLY A 107 -4.29 7.27 1.27
N PHE A 108 -5.46 7.87 1.07
CA PHE A 108 -6.40 8.18 2.16
C PHE A 108 -7.03 6.94 2.80
N PHE A 109 -7.40 5.93 2.00
CA PHE A 109 -8.07 4.74 2.54
C PHE A 109 -7.18 3.93 3.50
N PRO A 110 -5.92 3.60 3.18
CA PRO A 110 -5.03 2.91 4.11
C PRO A 110 -4.89 3.66 5.45
N VAL A 111 -4.67 4.97 5.39
CA VAL A 111 -4.54 5.82 6.59
C VAL A 111 -5.82 5.78 7.42
N LEU A 112 -6.99 5.96 6.80
CA LEU A 112 -8.27 5.98 7.49
C LEU A 112 -8.58 4.64 8.17
N PHE A 113 -8.45 3.54 7.45
CA PHE A 113 -8.78 2.21 7.97
C PHE A 113 -7.81 1.80 9.08
N ASN A 114 -6.50 1.99 8.90
CA ASN A 114 -5.52 1.65 9.93
C ASN A 114 -5.67 2.54 11.18
N ALA A 115 -5.88 3.85 11.00
CA ALA A 115 -6.05 4.77 12.12
C ALA A 115 -7.32 4.54 12.93
N LEU A 116 -8.37 3.97 12.35
CA LEU A 116 -9.62 3.68 13.06
C LEU A 116 -9.66 2.26 13.62
N VAL A 117 -9.22 1.26 12.85
CA VAL A 117 -9.39 -0.14 13.22
C VAL A 117 -8.33 -0.61 14.22
N ILE A 118 -7.07 -0.19 14.06
CA ILE A 118 -5.98 -0.67 14.94
C ILE A 118 -6.14 -0.18 16.39
N PRO A 119 -6.53 1.08 16.67
CA PRO A 119 -6.82 1.50 18.04
C PRO A 119 -7.98 0.74 18.69
N VAL A 120 -8.95 0.25 17.90
CA VAL A 120 -10.00 -0.62 18.45
C VAL A 120 -9.38 -1.89 19.02
N VAL A 121 -8.45 -2.51 18.29
CA VAL A 121 -7.72 -3.69 18.75
C VAL A 121 -6.93 -3.40 20.02
N ILE A 122 -6.14 -2.33 20.02
CA ILE A 122 -5.27 -1.98 21.15
C ILE A 122 -6.10 -1.65 22.41
N VAL A 123 -7.14 -0.82 22.29
CA VAL A 123 -7.86 -0.25 23.44
C VAL A 123 -8.96 -1.15 23.97
N PHE A 124 -9.73 -1.81 23.08
CA PHE A 124 -10.89 -2.60 23.49
C PHE A 124 -10.64 -4.10 23.56
N LEU A 125 -9.67 -4.63 22.80
CA LEU A 125 -9.41 -6.07 22.73
C LEU A 125 -8.15 -6.50 23.48
N CYS A 126 -7.18 -5.61 23.68
CA CYS A 126 -5.90 -5.94 24.34
C CYS A 126 -5.55 -5.07 25.55
N GLY A 127 -6.38 -4.09 25.91
CA GLY A 127 -6.11 -3.16 27.01
C GLY A 127 -6.54 -3.67 28.38
N ASP A 128 -5.58 -4.04 29.24
CA ASP A 128 -5.72 -3.93 30.70
C ASP A 128 -5.58 -2.45 31.08
N LEU A 129 -6.68 -1.70 31.15
CA LEU A 129 -6.62 -0.25 31.36
C LEU A 129 -6.95 0.14 32.81
N SER A 130 -5.89 0.25 33.61
CA SER A 130 -5.75 1.34 34.59
C SER A 130 -5.42 2.64 33.83
N TYR A 131 -5.90 3.78 34.33
CA TYR A 131 -5.88 5.12 33.72
C TYR A 131 -7.06 5.48 32.77
N GLY A 132 -8.08 6.12 33.35
CA GLY A 132 -8.82 7.26 32.81
C GLY A 132 -9.35 7.20 31.36
N THR A 133 -10.60 6.76 31.21
CA THR A 133 -11.48 6.83 30.02
C THR A 133 -10.93 6.23 28.72
N GLN A 134 -11.38 5.01 28.39
CA GLN A 134 -11.13 4.29 27.12
C GLN A 134 -11.26 5.17 25.87
N ALA A 135 -12.18 6.15 25.88
CA ALA A 135 -12.37 7.08 24.78
C ALA A 135 -11.14 7.98 24.52
N ALA A 136 -10.50 8.51 25.57
CA ALA A 136 -9.33 9.37 25.42
C ALA A 136 -8.15 8.57 24.84
N THR A 137 -7.90 7.37 25.37
CA THR A 137 -6.87 6.46 24.88
C THR A 137 -7.10 6.09 23.41
N TYR A 138 -8.34 5.76 23.03
CA TYR A 138 -8.69 5.47 21.63
C TYR A 138 -8.33 6.63 20.70
N TRP A 139 -8.80 7.84 21.00
CA TRP A 139 -8.56 9.00 20.11
C TRP A 139 -7.10 9.41 20.06
N THR A 140 -6.33 9.22 21.14
CA THR A 140 -4.89 9.49 21.12
C THR A 140 -4.12 8.52 20.20
N TYR A 141 -4.41 7.21 20.27
CA TYR A 141 -3.82 6.23 19.34
C TYR A 141 -4.31 6.41 17.91
N ALA A 142 -5.59 6.73 17.71
CA ALA A 142 -6.13 7.00 16.39
C ALA A 142 -5.45 8.22 15.74
N GLY A 143 -5.24 9.29 16.50
CA GLY A 143 -4.53 10.47 16.05
C GLY A 143 -3.07 10.19 15.73
N SER A 144 -2.36 9.44 16.59
CA SER A 144 -0.95 9.13 16.35
C SER A 144 -0.75 8.24 15.13
N LEU A 145 -1.57 7.18 15.00
CA LEU A 145 -1.54 6.30 13.83
C LEU A 145 -1.92 7.05 12.56
N ALA A 146 -2.96 7.88 12.58
CA ALA A 146 -3.31 8.70 11.42
C ALA A 146 -2.11 9.55 10.96
N ALA A 147 -1.38 10.16 11.90
CA ALA A 147 -0.22 10.98 11.58
C ALA A 147 0.95 10.14 11.03
N THR A 148 1.31 9.03 11.67
CA THR A 148 2.44 8.21 11.22
C THR A 148 2.15 7.50 9.91
N GLU A 149 0.96 6.92 9.77
CA GLU A 149 0.48 6.28 8.54
C GLU A 149 0.47 7.28 7.37
N ALA A 150 -0.04 8.50 7.60
CA ALA A 150 -0.02 9.53 6.57
C ALA A 150 1.42 9.87 6.12
N VAL A 151 2.37 9.94 7.05
CA VAL A 151 3.77 10.16 6.69
C VAL A 151 4.29 9.02 5.81
N TRP A 152 4.09 7.76 6.17
CA TRP A 152 4.60 6.63 5.38
C TRP A 152 3.90 6.52 4.01
N VAL A 153 2.58 6.61 3.98
CA VAL A 153 1.79 6.48 2.75
C VAL A 153 2.04 7.65 1.80
N TYR A 154 2.16 8.89 2.27
CA TYR A 154 2.36 10.03 1.38
C TYR A 154 3.84 10.33 1.12
N ALA A 155 4.73 10.25 2.11
CA ALA A 155 6.15 10.58 1.91
C ALA A 155 6.90 9.46 1.17
N LEU A 156 6.68 8.18 1.52
CA LEU A 156 7.28 7.06 0.79
C LEU A 156 6.41 6.55 -0.35
N GLY A 157 5.09 6.66 -0.25
CA GLY A 157 4.21 6.26 -1.36
C GLY A 157 4.29 7.21 -2.55
N ALA A 158 4.62 8.50 -2.39
CA ALA A 158 4.80 9.43 -3.51
C ALA A 158 5.94 9.01 -4.47
N PRO A 159 7.20 8.80 -4.02
CA PRO A 159 8.27 8.35 -4.91
C PRO A 159 7.95 6.99 -5.53
N LEU A 160 7.33 6.07 -4.78
CA LEU A 160 6.87 4.79 -5.31
C LEU A 160 5.81 4.96 -6.42
N PHE A 161 4.82 5.84 -6.21
CA PHE A 161 3.77 6.14 -7.16
C PHE A 161 4.35 6.70 -8.47
N PHE A 162 5.21 7.72 -8.37
CA PHE A 162 5.84 8.32 -9.55
C PHE A 162 6.76 7.34 -10.28
N PHE A 163 7.51 6.53 -9.54
CA PHE A 163 8.37 5.51 -10.11
C PHE A 163 7.55 4.47 -10.91
N VAL A 164 6.52 3.89 -10.30
CA VAL A 164 5.66 2.90 -10.98
C VAL A 164 4.95 3.51 -12.18
N ASN A 165 4.44 4.74 -12.06
CA ASN A 165 3.80 5.44 -13.16
C ASN A 165 4.76 5.67 -14.35
N ASN A 166 5.99 6.10 -14.07
CA ASN A 166 7.02 6.29 -15.10
C ASN A 166 7.42 4.97 -15.78
N MET A 167 7.58 3.89 -15.00
CA MET A 167 7.92 2.57 -15.53
C MET A 167 6.80 1.99 -16.40
N ARG A 168 5.54 2.31 -16.09
CA ARG A 168 4.38 1.98 -16.92
C ARG A 168 4.35 2.79 -18.22
N ALA A 169 4.65 4.08 -18.15
CA ALA A 169 4.75 4.94 -19.33
C ALA A 169 5.84 4.45 -20.31
N LYS A 170 6.96 3.96 -19.78
CA LYS A 170 8.06 3.33 -20.56
C LYS A 170 7.76 1.90 -21.02
N ASN A 171 6.56 1.38 -20.75
CA ASN A 171 6.10 0.03 -21.12
C ASN A 171 7.08 -1.09 -20.69
N VAL A 172 7.70 -0.93 -19.51
CA VAL A 172 8.62 -1.93 -18.96
C VAL A 172 7.86 -3.21 -18.67
N SER A 173 8.38 -4.35 -19.13
CA SER A 173 7.67 -5.64 -19.15
C SER A 173 7.18 -6.09 -17.78
N PHE A 174 7.83 -5.72 -16.68
CA PHE A 174 7.41 -6.05 -15.31
C PHE A 174 6.23 -5.18 -14.81
N PHE A 175 6.21 -3.90 -15.15
CA PHE A 175 5.22 -2.93 -14.65
C PHE A 175 4.04 -2.74 -15.62
N SER A 176 4.17 -3.13 -16.89
CA SER A 176 3.12 -3.00 -17.90
C SER A 176 2.55 -4.34 -18.30
N ASP A 177 1.21 -4.46 -18.29
CA ASP A 177 0.48 -5.61 -18.84
C ASP A 177 0.03 -5.35 -20.30
N TYR A 178 0.35 -4.19 -20.86
CA TYR A 178 0.05 -3.88 -22.26
C TYR A 178 1.01 -4.64 -23.20
N PRO A 179 0.53 -5.08 -24.38
CA PRO A 179 1.43 -5.57 -25.42
C PRO A 179 2.45 -4.48 -25.75
N ARG A 180 3.72 -4.88 -25.87
CA ARG A 180 4.84 -3.98 -26.17
C ARG A 180 4.54 -3.27 -27.49
N GLN A 181 4.27 -1.96 -27.47
CA GLN A 181 4.15 -1.18 -28.70
C GLN A 181 5.51 -1.22 -29.39
N LYS A 182 5.54 -1.59 -30.68
CA LYS A 182 6.78 -1.53 -31.48
C LYS A 182 7.31 -0.09 -31.39
N PRO A 183 8.63 0.13 -31.24
CA PRO A 183 9.19 1.47 -31.32
C PRO A 183 8.72 2.09 -32.63
N GLN A 184 8.03 3.22 -32.52
CA GLN A 184 7.61 4.01 -33.67
C GLN A 184 8.92 4.41 -34.36
N LYS A 185 9.18 3.87 -35.55
CA LYS A 185 10.32 4.30 -36.37
C LYS A 185 10.19 5.81 -36.48
N GLN A 186 11.12 6.52 -35.85
CA GLN A 186 11.31 7.95 -36.02
C GLN A 186 11.45 8.16 -37.52
N ASN A 187 10.49 8.84 -38.13
CA ASN A 187 10.40 8.99 -39.57
C ASN A 187 11.71 9.60 -40.09
N ALA A 188 12.48 8.80 -40.83
CA ALA A 188 13.59 9.23 -41.68
C ALA A 188 13.05 9.99 -42.91
N ALA A 189 12.22 11.01 -42.68
CA ALA A 189 11.56 11.80 -43.71
C ALA A 189 11.94 13.28 -43.65
N ASP A 190 12.83 13.69 -42.73
CA ASP A 190 13.28 15.08 -42.60
C ASP A 190 14.55 15.39 -43.40
N ASP A 191 15.03 14.43 -44.21
CA ASP A 191 16.24 14.56 -45.03
C ASP A 191 15.95 14.96 -46.50
N ASN A 192 14.70 15.29 -46.84
CA ASN A 192 14.27 15.63 -48.21
C ASN A 192 13.66 17.04 -48.36
N MET A 193 13.97 17.98 -47.46
CA MET A 193 13.49 19.37 -47.62
C MET A 193 14.55 20.43 -47.35
N LYS A 194 15.76 20.19 -47.85
CA LYS A 194 16.78 21.22 -48.07
C LYS A 194 17.23 21.18 -49.53
N PHE A 195 16.49 21.87 -50.38
CA PHE A 195 16.98 22.42 -51.64
C PHE A 195 16.84 23.93 -51.55
#